data_AF-A0A085FRX7-F1
#
_entry.id   AF-A0A085FRX7-F1
#
_cell.length_a   1.000
_cell.length_b   1.000
_cell.length_c   1.000
_cell.angle_alpha   90.00
_cell.angle_beta   90.00
_cell.angle_gamma   90.00
#
_symmetry.space_group_name_H-M   'P 1'
#
loop_
_entity.id
_entity.type
_entity.pdbx_description
1 polymer ?
#
loop_
_entity_poly.entity_id
_entity_poly.type
_entity_poly.pdbx_seq_one_letter_code
_entity_poly.pdbx_strand_id
1 'polypeptide(L)'
;MRITFTPGQVAMLIGRAERQLEQIVADSIREAGGGRNIARGAQHILHETVVTLIRLYREQVPGGAPVATRIARAYAKGADAHTGVPTLACVRTMLSIMRDASALLADPSQPQLDAPQLDAPQHRPAAVRLGPA
;
A
#
# COMPACT_ATOMS: atom_id res chain seq x y z
N MET A 1 19.82 -19.20 4.15
CA MET A 1 18.96 -19.11 5.35
C MET A 1 17.66 -18.44 4.93
N ARG A 2 16.53 -19.16 4.92
CA ARG A 2 15.23 -18.61 4.49
C ARG A 2 14.53 -18.12 5.75
N ILE A 3 14.41 -16.81 5.90
CA ILE A 3 13.67 -16.21 7.01
C ILE A 3 12.18 -16.44 6.71
N THR A 4 11.47 -17.09 7.64
CA THR A 4 10.02 -17.25 7.56
C THR A 4 9.39 -16.17 8.41
N PHE A 5 8.58 -15.32 7.79
CA PHE A 5 7.84 -14.28 8.48
C PHE A 5 6.50 -14.82 8.94
N THR A 6 5.96 -14.27 10.04
CA THR A 6 4.56 -14.52 10.39
C THR A 6 3.63 -13.84 9.39
N PRO A 7 2.37 -14.30 9.21
CA PRO A 7 1.41 -13.63 8.33
C PRO A 7 1.26 -12.13 8.61
N GLY A 8 1.21 -11.75 9.89
CA GLY A 8 1.18 -10.33 10.29
C GLY A 8 2.43 -9.54 9.91
N GLN A 9 3.62 -10.15 10.01
CA GLN A 9 4.87 -9.52 9.55
C GLN A 9 4.88 -9.36 8.03
N VAL A 10 4.40 -10.36 7.28
CA VAL A 10 4.28 -10.28 5.81
C VAL A 10 3.34 -9.16 5.40
N ALA A 11 2.15 -9.08 6.00
CA ALA A 11 1.18 -8.03 5.73
C ALA A 11 1.76 -6.63 6.05
N MET A 12 2.46 -6.49 7.17
CA MET A 12 3.14 -5.24 7.55
C MET A 12 4.22 -4.84 6.53
N LEU A 13 5.06 -5.78 6.09
CA LEU A 13 6.13 -5.51 5.12
C LEU A 13 5.57 -5.15 3.74
N ILE A 14 4.52 -5.85 3.29
CA ILE A 14 3.84 -5.52 2.03
C ILE A 14 3.18 -4.14 2.12
N GLY A 15 2.49 -3.83 3.22
CA GLY A 15 1.88 -2.50 3.43
C GLY A 15 2.93 -1.37 3.53
N ARG A 16 4.13 -1.66 4.06
CA ARG A 16 5.25 -0.70 4.02
C ARG A 16 5.72 -0.45 2.59
N ALA A 17 5.90 -1.51 1.81
CA ALA A 17 6.30 -1.40 0.41
C ALA A 17 5.24 -0.64 -0.42
N GLU A 18 3.95 -0.86 -0.15
CA GLU A 18 2.85 -0.10 -0.78
C GLU A 18 3.01 1.41 -0.54
N ARG A 19 3.16 1.80 0.74
CA ARG A 19 3.36 3.22 1.10
C ARG A 19 4.62 3.81 0.47
N GLN A 20 5.70 3.03 0.32
CA GLN A 20 6.90 3.49 -0.39
C GLN A 20 6.61 3.75 -1.88
N LEU A 21 5.85 2.88 -2.54
CA LEU A 21 5.44 3.10 -3.93
C LEU A 21 4.54 4.34 -4.07
N GLU A 22 3.60 4.55 -3.14
CA GLU A 22 2.75 5.74 -3.11
C GLU A 22 3.57 7.03 -2.92
N GLN A 23 4.55 6.99 -2.02
CA GLN A 23 5.47 8.10 -1.79
C GLN A 23 6.29 8.42 -3.04
N ILE A 24 6.81 7.40 -3.74
CA ILE A 24 7.54 7.58 -5.01
C ILE A 24 6.66 8.28 -6.04
N VAL A 25 5.38 7.91 -6.14
CA VAL A 25 4.41 8.57 -7.04
C VAL A 25 4.22 10.03 -6.63
N ALA A 26 3.99 10.31 -5.35
CA ALA A 26 3.77 11.66 -4.84
C ALA A 26 4.99 12.58 -5.09
N ASP A 27 6.19 12.10 -4.77
CA ASP A 27 7.44 12.85 -4.96
C ASP A 27 7.74 13.10 -6.43
N SER A 28 7.53 12.09 -7.28
CA SER A 28 7.74 12.22 -8.72
C SER A 28 6.76 13.20 -9.36
N ILE A 29 5.51 13.26 -8.91
CA ILE A 29 4.54 14.26 -9.38
C ILE A 29 4.98 15.67 -8.98
N ARG A 30 5.48 15.84 -7.75
CA ARG A 30 5.96 17.13 -7.23
C ARG A 30 7.24 17.62 -7.93
N GLU A 31 8.22 16.74 -8.13
CA GLU A 31 9.52 17.10 -8.71
C GLU A 31 9.47 17.25 -10.24
N ALA A 32 8.74 16.37 -10.93
CA ALA A 32 8.75 16.33 -12.40
C ALA A 32 7.66 17.20 -13.06
N GLY A 33 6.91 17.99 -12.28
CA GLY A 33 5.92 18.95 -12.81
C GLY A 33 4.80 18.34 -13.68
N GLY A 34 4.55 17.03 -13.56
CA GLY A 34 3.63 16.26 -14.44
C GLY A 34 4.30 15.13 -15.25
N GLY A 35 5.59 14.89 -15.05
CA GLY A 35 6.40 13.94 -15.81
C GLY A 35 5.83 12.51 -15.87
N ARG A 36 5.83 11.96 -17.09
CA ARG A 36 5.51 10.55 -17.41
C ARG A 36 6.34 9.53 -16.61
N ASN A 37 7.52 9.94 -16.11
CA ASN A 37 8.52 9.10 -15.47
C ASN A 37 8.64 9.39 -13.98
N ILE A 38 9.13 8.41 -13.22
CA ILE A 38 9.51 8.65 -11.83
C ILE A 38 10.71 9.60 -11.73
N ALA A 39 10.84 10.28 -10.60
CA ALA A 39 12.04 11.03 -10.26
C ALA A 39 13.28 10.12 -10.34
N ARG A 40 14.39 10.63 -10.90
CA ARG A 40 15.63 9.85 -11.04
C ARG A 40 16.15 9.37 -9.68
N GLY A 41 16.04 10.19 -8.64
CA GLY A 41 16.43 9.83 -7.27
C GLY A 41 15.63 8.66 -6.68
N ALA A 42 14.43 8.39 -7.19
CA ALA A 42 13.55 7.33 -6.71
C ALA A 42 13.81 5.95 -7.36
N GLN A 43 14.63 5.87 -8.42
CA GLN A 43 14.80 4.65 -9.21
C GLN A 43 15.37 3.49 -8.39
N HIS A 44 16.40 3.75 -7.59
CA HIS A 44 17.02 2.74 -6.73
C HIS A 44 16.03 2.24 -5.68
N ILE A 45 15.31 3.15 -5.01
CA ILE A 45 14.32 2.81 -3.99
C ILE A 45 13.19 1.98 -4.62
N LEU A 46 12.72 2.35 -5.82
CA LEU A 46 11.73 1.57 -6.56
C LEU A 46 12.22 0.15 -6.83
N HIS A 47 13.44 -0.01 -7.32
CA HIS A 47 14.01 -1.32 -7.62
C HIS A 47 14.01 -2.24 -6.40
N GLU A 48 14.59 -1.77 -5.29
CA GLU A 48 14.66 -2.53 -4.04
C GLU A 48 13.27 -2.90 -3.50
N THR A 49 12.32 -1.96 -3.60
CA THR A 49 10.93 -2.19 -3.18
C THR A 49 10.28 -3.28 -4.02
N VAL A 50 10.47 -3.26 -5.34
CA VAL A 50 9.91 -4.27 -6.26
C VAL A 50 10.53 -5.65 -6.03
N VAL A 51 11.86 -5.73 -5.87
CA VAL A 51 12.55 -6.99 -5.57
C VAL A 51 12.04 -7.58 -4.25
N THR A 52 11.85 -6.74 -3.23
CA THR A 52 11.29 -7.13 -1.94
C THR A 52 9.87 -7.65 -2.08
N LEU A 53 8.99 -6.94 -2.81
CA LEU A 53 7.61 -7.38 -3.05
C LEU A 53 7.55 -8.74 -3.77
N ILE A 54 8.36 -8.93 -4.81
CA ILE A 54 8.43 -10.20 -5.55
C ILE A 54 8.81 -11.35 -4.62
N ARG A 55 9.83 -11.15 -3.76
CA ARG A 55 10.25 -12.17 -2.78
C ARG A 55 9.15 -12.46 -1.76
N LEU A 56 8.54 -11.43 -1.17
CA LEU A 56 7.46 -11.60 -0.18
C LEU A 56 6.28 -12.37 -0.76
N TYR A 57 5.73 -11.94 -1.90
CA TYR A 57 4.59 -12.64 -2.51
C TYR A 57 4.93 -14.05 -2.98
N ARG A 58 6.13 -14.27 -3.53
CA ARG A 58 6.51 -15.59 -4.04
C ARG A 58 6.81 -16.59 -2.93
N GLU A 59 7.40 -16.13 -1.84
CA GLU A 59 7.96 -17.03 -0.84
C GLU A 59 7.17 -17.11 0.47
N GLN A 60 6.39 -16.07 0.79
CA GLN A 60 5.77 -15.92 2.11
C GLN A 60 4.23 -15.87 2.05
N VAL A 61 3.65 -15.57 0.88
CA VAL A 61 2.19 -15.50 0.69
C VAL A 61 1.68 -16.78 0.02
N PRO A 62 0.83 -17.59 0.67
CA PRO A 62 0.14 -18.70 0.02
C PRO A 62 -0.63 -18.22 -1.21
N GLY A 63 -0.38 -18.82 -2.37
CA GLY A 63 -1.01 -18.38 -3.63
C GLY A 63 -0.48 -17.05 -4.19
N GLY A 64 0.58 -16.46 -3.62
CA GLY A 64 1.13 -15.17 -4.06
C GLY A 64 2.06 -15.23 -5.29
N ALA A 65 2.47 -16.42 -5.75
CA ALA A 65 3.37 -16.56 -6.90
C ALA A 65 2.86 -15.89 -8.22
N PRO A 66 1.56 -15.97 -8.57
CA PRO A 66 1.01 -15.22 -9.70
C PRO A 66 1.09 -13.70 -9.52
N VAL A 67 0.92 -13.20 -8.30
CA VAL A 67 1.03 -11.77 -7.96
C VAL A 67 2.47 -11.30 -8.17
N ALA A 68 3.45 -12.04 -7.64
CA ALA A 68 4.87 -11.78 -7.85
C ALA A 68 5.23 -11.71 -9.35
N THR A 69 4.66 -12.62 -10.15
CA THR A 69 4.86 -12.64 -11.61
C THR A 69 4.25 -11.42 -12.30
N ARG A 70 3.04 -11.01 -11.91
CA ARG A 70 2.39 -9.79 -12.42
C ARG A 70 3.21 -8.55 -12.10
N ILE A 71 3.70 -8.42 -10.87
CA ILE A 71 4.57 -7.30 -10.43
C ILE A 71 5.86 -7.28 -11.24
N ALA A 72 6.57 -8.41 -11.35
CA ALA A 72 7.82 -8.51 -12.12
C ALA A 72 7.62 -8.11 -13.59
N ARG A 73 6.51 -8.56 -14.21
CA ARG A 73 6.18 -8.23 -15.59
C ARG A 73 5.84 -6.74 -15.76
N ALA A 74 5.07 -6.16 -14.83
CA ALA A 74 4.76 -4.74 -14.85
C ALA A 74 6.05 -3.90 -14.75
N TYR A 75 6.95 -4.26 -13.84
CA TYR A 75 8.22 -3.59 -13.68
C TYR A 75 9.13 -3.69 -14.91
N ALA A 76 9.29 -4.90 -15.47
CA ALA A 76 10.13 -5.13 -16.65
C ALA A 76 9.63 -4.39 -17.91
N LYS A 77 8.31 -4.25 -18.08
CA LYS A 77 7.70 -3.55 -19.22
C LYS A 77 7.48 -2.06 -19.00
N GLY A 78 7.55 -1.61 -17.76
CA GLY A 78 7.09 -0.29 -17.35
C GLY A 78 8.14 0.82 -17.46
N ALA A 79 9.32 0.51 -18.01
CA ALA A 79 10.34 1.50 -18.33
C ALA A 79 10.02 2.22 -19.65
N ASP A 80 10.29 3.51 -19.68
CA ASP A 80 10.19 4.31 -20.89
C ASP A 80 11.26 3.89 -21.91
N ALA A 81 10.86 3.59 -23.14
CA ALA A 81 11.74 3.01 -24.16
C ALA A 81 12.90 3.93 -24.58
N HIS A 82 12.77 5.25 -24.39
CA HIS A 82 13.80 6.22 -24.79
C HIS A 82 14.76 6.53 -23.65
N THR A 83 14.26 6.58 -22.42
CA THR A 83 15.04 7.03 -21.25
C THR A 83 15.49 5.87 -20.34
N GLY A 84 14.89 4.69 -20.47
CA GLY A 84 15.11 3.55 -19.59
C GLY A 84 14.57 3.75 -18.16
N VAL A 85 13.89 4.87 -17.90
CA VAL A 85 13.38 5.23 -16.56
C VAL A 85 12.00 4.62 -16.36
N PRO A 86 11.70 4.02 -15.19
CA PRO A 86 10.34 3.58 -14.86
C PRO A 86 9.30 4.71 -14.97
N THR A 87 8.16 4.39 -15.57
CA THR A 87 7.05 5.34 -15.72
C THR A 87 6.20 5.42 -14.47
N LEU A 88 5.49 6.55 -14.25
CA LEU A 88 4.46 6.62 -13.21
C LEU A 88 3.34 5.59 -13.44
N ALA A 89 3.02 5.32 -14.70
CA ALA A 89 2.05 4.29 -15.06
C ALA A 89 2.47 2.90 -14.56
N CYS A 90 3.75 2.54 -14.68
CA CYS A 90 4.31 1.31 -14.13
C CYS A 90 4.05 1.15 -12.63
N VAL A 91 4.37 2.19 -11.85
CA VAL A 91 4.19 2.16 -10.39
C VAL A 91 2.71 2.04 -10.03
N ARG A 92 1.83 2.79 -10.72
CA ARG A 92 0.37 2.69 -10.54
C ARG A 92 -0.18 1.31 -10.88
N THR A 93 0.33 0.66 -11.94
CA THR A 93 -0.03 -0.72 -12.26
C THR A 93 0.38 -1.69 -11.14
N MET A 94 1.57 -1.53 -10.56
CA MET A 94 2.01 -2.36 -9.43
C MET A 94 1.12 -2.15 -8.20
N LEU A 95 0.78 -0.91 -7.86
CA LEU A 95 -0.18 -0.59 -6.78
C LEU A 95 -1.55 -1.24 -7.03
N SER A 96 -2.05 -1.22 -8.28
CA SER A 96 -3.29 -1.91 -8.63
C SER A 96 -3.20 -3.42 -8.42
N ILE A 97 -2.09 -4.05 -8.83
CA ILE A 97 -1.86 -5.48 -8.61
C ILE A 97 -1.87 -5.82 -7.12
N MET A 98 -1.27 -4.98 -6.29
CA MET A 98 -1.24 -5.18 -4.83
C MET A 98 -2.63 -5.07 -4.21
N ARG A 99 -3.43 -4.08 -4.64
CA ARG A 99 -4.82 -3.91 -4.19
C ARG A 99 -5.69 -5.11 -4.58
N ASP A 100 -5.56 -5.60 -5.81
CA ASP A 100 -6.25 -6.84 -6.26
C ASP A 100 -5.87 -8.05 -5.38
N ALA A 101 -4.63 -8.08 -4.89
CA ALA A 101 -4.08 -9.16 -4.08
C ALA A 101 -4.33 -9.00 -2.57
N SER A 102 -4.98 -7.92 -2.12
CA SER A 102 -5.22 -7.63 -0.70
C SER A 102 -5.96 -8.76 0.03
N ALA A 103 -6.86 -9.45 -0.66
CA ALA A 103 -7.58 -10.62 -0.13
C ALA A 103 -6.67 -11.79 0.24
N LEU A 104 -5.48 -11.93 -0.39
CA LEU A 104 -4.49 -12.96 -0.05
C LEU A 104 -3.75 -12.66 1.26
N LEU A 105 -3.86 -11.44 1.77
CA LEU A 105 -3.19 -10.96 2.98
C LEU A 105 -4.17 -10.82 4.15
N ALA A 106 -5.47 -10.97 3.90
CA ALA A 106 -6.50 -10.94 4.93
C ALA A 106 -6.39 -12.20 5.80
N ASP A 107 -5.80 -12.03 6.98
CA ASP A 107 -5.88 -13.02 8.05
C ASP A 107 -7.27 -12.90 8.69
N PRO A 108 -8.08 -13.98 8.78
CA PRO A 108 -9.38 -13.96 9.46
C PRO A 108 -9.27 -13.63 10.97
N SER A 109 -8.04 -13.51 11.49
CA SER A 109 -7.73 -13.28 12.91
C SER A 109 -7.33 -11.84 13.23
N GLN A 110 -7.38 -10.89 12.28
CA GLN A 110 -7.17 -9.49 12.62
C GLN A 110 -8.38 -8.96 13.41
N PRO A 111 -8.21 -8.52 14.68
CA PRO A 111 -9.25 -7.75 15.32
C PRO A 111 -9.46 -6.51 14.45
N GLN A 112 -10.69 -6.33 13.96
CA GLN A 112 -11.18 -5.03 13.56
C GLN A 112 -10.79 -4.08 14.70
N LEU A 113 -9.82 -3.20 14.46
CA LEU A 113 -9.69 -2.02 15.29
C LEU A 113 -11.00 -1.28 15.08
N ASP A 114 -11.94 -1.50 15.99
CA ASP A 114 -13.10 -0.65 16.19
C ASP A 114 -12.58 0.78 16.09
N ALA A 115 -13.04 1.49 15.06
CA ALA A 115 -12.87 2.92 14.99
C ALA A 115 -13.28 3.47 16.36
N PRO A 116 -12.52 4.40 16.98
CA PRO A 116 -12.98 5.04 18.19
C PRO A 116 -14.31 5.71 17.84
N GLN A 117 -15.39 5.10 18.29
CA GLN A 117 -16.73 5.65 18.24
C GLN A 117 -16.60 6.95 19.04
N LEU A 118 -16.51 8.07 18.32
CA LEU A 118 -16.51 9.40 18.91
C LEU A 118 -17.83 9.53 19.67
N ASP A 119 -17.74 9.23 20.96
CA ASP A 119 -18.78 9.44 21.95
C ASP A 119 -19.14 10.92 21.88
N ALA A 120 -20.26 11.22 21.24
CA ALA A 120 -20.80 12.56 21.18
C ALA A 120 -21.11 12.98 22.63
N PRO A 121 -20.57 14.10 23.14
CA PRO A 121 -20.83 14.50 24.51
C PRO A 121 -22.33 14.78 24.69
N GLN A 122 -22.99 13.92 25.50
CA GLN A 122 -24.32 14.16 26.03
C GLN A 122 -24.30 15.40 26.92
N HIS A 123 -24.53 16.56 26.31
CA HIS A 123 -24.76 17.80 27.04
C HIS A 123 -26.19 17.79 27.59
N ARG A 124 -26.37 17.22 28.78
CA ARG A 124 -27.53 17.51 29.63
C ARG A 124 -27.33 18.87 30.28
N PRO A 125 -28.35 19.74 30.21
CA PRO A 125 -28.67 20.58 31.35
C PRO A 125 -30.00 20.15 31.97
N ALA A 126 -29.96 19.94 33.28
CA ALA A 126 -31.11 19.79 34.16
C ALA A 126 -31.75 21.15 34.49
N ALA A 127 -32.92 21.09 35.14
CA ALA A 127 -33.76 22.17 35.72
C ALA A 127 -34.88 22.67 34.78
N VAL A 128 -36.14 22.91 35.21
CA VAL A 128 -36.79 22.96 36.52
C VAL A 128 -38.32 22.93 36.32
N ARG A 129 -39.07 22.50 37.35
CA ARG A 129 -40.54 22.47 37.47
C ARG A 129 -41.23 23.83 37.22
N LEU A 130 -42.47 23.80 36.70
CA LEU A 130 -43.62 24.63 37.12
C LEU A 130 -44.93 24.02 36.55
N GLY A 131 -45.91 23.77 37.42
CA GLY A 131 -47.20 23.14 37.09
C GLY A 131 -48.27 24.11 36.60
N PRO A 132 -49.49 23.64 36.26
CA PRO A 132 -50.62 24.53 36.00
C PRO A 132 -51.63 24.59 37.16
N ALA A 133 -52.14 25.82 37.30
CA ALA A 133 -53.37 26.33 37.93
C ALA A 133 -54.42 25.33 38.44
#